data_AF-A0A527D9Z8-F1
#
_entry.id   AF-A0A527D9Z8-F1
#
_cell.length_a   1.000
_cell.length_b   1.000
_cell.length_c   1.000
_cell.angle_alpha   90.00
_cell.angle_beta   90.00
_cell.angle_gamma   90.00
#
_symmetry.space_group_name_H-M   'P 1'
#
loop_
_entity.id
_entity.type
_entity.pdbx_description
1 polymer ?
#
loop_
_entity_poly.entity_id
_entity_poly.type
_entity_poly.pdbx_seq_one_letter_code
_entity_poly.pdbx_strand_id
1 'polypeptide(L)'
;SIADMAVWPWYGGLALGRMYNDSAEFLSVQEYKNVQRWAQAIDARPTVKRGRMVNRAFGEPATQLHERHDASDFDTNTQDRLAAE
;
A
#
# COMPACT_ATOMS: atom_id res chain seq x y z
N SER A 1 -9.82 1.57 13.88
CA SER A 1 -9.10 1.08 15.08
C SER A 1 -7.89 0.29 14.63
N ILE A 2 -7.15 -0.36 15.56
CA ILE A 2 -6.06 -1.29 15.19
C ILE A 2 -6.57 -2.53 14.42
N ALA A 3 -7.85 -2.90 14.57
CA ALA A 3 -8.43 -3.99 13.79
C ALA A 3 -8.42 -3.67 12.28
N ASP A 4 -8.72 -2.43 11.90
CA ASP A 4 -8.60 -1.98 10.52
C ASP A 4 -7.14 -2.06 10.03
N MET A 5 -6.16 -1.71 10.87
CA MET A 5 -4.74 -1.78 10.51
C MET A 5 -4.28 -3.23 10.28
N ALA A 6 -4.81 -4.18 11.04
CA ALA A 6 -4.48 -5.60 10.90
C ALA A 6 -5.12 -6.22 9.64
N VAL A 7 -6.37 -5.85 9.33
CA VAL A 7 -7.14 -6.46 8.24
C VAL A 7 -6.81 -5.81 6.88
N TRP A 8 -6.59 -4.49 6.85
CA TRP A 8 -6.48 -3.73 5.61
C TRP A 8 -5.32 -4.12 4.69
N PRO A 9 -4.09 -4.42 5.17
CA PRO A 9 -3.00 -4.83 4.28
C PRO A 9 -3.32 -6.09 3.46
N TRP A 10 -4.19 -6.96 3.98
CA TRP A 10 -4.66 -8.16 3.30
C TRP A 10 -5.93 -7.89 2.48
N TYR A 11 -7.05 -7.61 3.13
CA TYR A 11 -8.34 -7.51 2.44
C TYR A 11 -8.49 -6.21 1.66
N GLY A 12 -7.93 -5.11 2.17
CA GLY A 12 -7.88 -3.85 1.44
C GLY A 12 -6.93 -3.94 0.25
N GLY A 13 -5.77 -4.57 0.41
CA GLY A 13 -4.84 -4.87 -0.68
C GLY A 13 -5.49 -5.69 -1.80
N LEU A 14 -6.18 -6.77 -1.43
CA LEU A 14 -6.91 -7.62 -2.36
C LEU A 14 -8.07 -6.88 -3.05
N ALA A 15 -8.91 -6.18 -2.28
CA ALA A 15 -10.04 -5.42 -2.82
C ALA A 15 -9.60 -4.32 -3.80
N LEU A 16 -8.41 -3.75 -3.60
CA LEU A 16 -7.83 -2.73 -4.48
C LEU A 16 -6.98 -3.32 -5.62
N GLY A 17 -6.99 -4.65 -5.82
CA GLY A 17 -6.30 -5.31 -6.93
C GLY A 17 -4.77 -5.30 -6.84
N ARG A 18 -4.21 -5.29 -5.62
CA ARG A 18 -2.76 -5.16 -5.39
C ARG A 18 -2.07 -6.46 -5.01
N MET A 19 -2.82 -7.55 -4.95
CA MET A 19 -2.33 -8.85 -4.49
C MET A 19 -2.65 -9.92 -5.51
N TYR A 20 -1.73 -10.87 -5.65
CA TYR A 20 -1.94 -12.09 -6.43
C TYR A 20 -2.44 -11.82 -7.86
N ASN A 21 -1.82 -10.86 -8.54
CA ASN A 21 -2.09 -10.53 -9.95
C ASN A 21 -3.57 -10.26 -10.26
N ASP A 22 -4.24 -11.19 -10.93
CA ASP A 22 -5.62 -11.14 -11.44
C ASP A 22 -6.69 -11.59 -10.42
N SER A 23 -6.30 -11.85 -9.17
CA SER A 23 -7.21 -12.33 -8.12
C SER A 23 -8.42 -11.44 -7.85
N ALA A 24 -8.31 -10.12 -8.11
CA ALA A 24 -9.42 -9.19 -7.95
C ALA A 24 -10.57 -9.49 -8.92
N GLU A 25 -10.25 -9.79 -10.20
CA GLU A 25 -11.24 -10.20 -11.20
C GLU A 25 -11.79 -11.58 -10.87
N PHE A 26 -10.90 -12.54 -10.58
CA PHE A 26 -11.28 -13.93 -10.27
C PHE A 26 -12.25 -14.04 -9.09
N LEU A 27 -12.03 -13.25 -8.02
CA LEU A 27 -12.88 -13.22 -6.83
C LEU A 27 -14.03 -12.20 -6.92
N SER A 28 -14.16 -11.50 -8.05
CA SER A 28 -15.15 -10.46 -8.28
C SER A 28 -15.20 -9.40 -7.18
N VAL A 29 -14.03 -8.92 -6.74
CA VAL A 29 -13.92 -8.08 -5.54
C VAL A 29 -14.62 -6.72 -5.66
N GLN A 30 -14.90 -6.27 -6.88
CA GLN A 30 -15.70 -5.09 -7.20
C GLN A 30 -17.14 -5.16 -6.66
N GLU A 31 -17.68 -6.36 -6.47
CA GLU A 31 -19.05 -6.55 -5.98
C GLU A 31 -19.20 -6.29 -4.48
N TYR A 32 -18.10 -6.40 -3.71
CA TYR A 32 -18.09 -6.13 -2.27
C TYR A 32 -18.08 -4.62 -1.97
N LYS A 33 -19.16 -3.91 -2.32
CA LYS A 33 -19.28 -2.44 -2.27
C LYS A 33 -18.82 -1.83 -0.94
N ASN A 34 -19.17 -2.46 0.18
CA ASN A 34 -18.80 -1.96 1.52
C ASN A 34 -17.30 -2.12 1.81
N VAL A 35 -16.70 -3.22 1.34
CA VAL A 35 -15.26 -3.47 1.45
C VAL A 35 -14.49 -2.51 0.56
N GLN A 36 -14.97 -2.27 -0.68
CA GLN A 36 -14.39 -1.29 -1.59
C GLN A 36 -14.35 0.11 -0.97
N ARG A 37 -15.50 0.60 -0.47
CA ARG A 37 -15.60 1.90 0.21
C ARG A 37 -14.64 2.00 1.40
N TRP A 38 -14.60 0.97 2.25
CA TRP A 38 -13.71 0.92 3.40
C TRP A 38 -12.23 0.91 2.99
N ALA A 39 -11.87 0.10 1.99
CA ALA A 39 -10.50 -0.03 1.53
C ALA A 39 -9.97 1.29 0.96
N GLN A 40 -10.78 1.99 0.14
CA GLN A 40 -10.44 3.30 -0.42
C GLN A 40 -10.31 4.38 0.67
N ALA A 41 -11.22 4.39 1.66
CA ALA A 41 -11.17 5.36 2.75
C ALA A 41 -9.88 5.24 3.59
N ILE A 42 -9.41 4.01 3.84
CA ILE A 42 -8.14 3.78 4.54
C ILE A 42 -6.95 4.10 3.65
N ASP A 43 -6.99 3.75 2.35
CA ASP A 43 -5.91 4.03 1.39
C ASP A 43 -5.62 5.53 1.24
N ALA A 44 -6.65 6.37 1.38
CA ALA A 44 -6.53 7.81 1.30
C ALA A 44 -5.69 8.42 2.45
N ARG A 45 -5.52 7.71 3.57
CA ARG A 45 -4.84 8.23 4.76
C ARG A 45 -3.34 8.44 4.49
N PRO A 46 -2.78 9.64 4.73
CA PRO A 46 -1.35 9.91 4.51
C PRO A 46 -0.42 8.93 5.26
N THR A 47 -0.81 8.53 6.47
CA THR A 47 -0.03 7.57 7.28
C THR A 47 -0.03 6.16 6.69
N VAL A 48 -1.12 5.74 6.03
CA VAL A 48 -1.19 4.43 5.36
C VAL A 48 -0.32 4.44 4.12
N LYS A 49 -0.37 5.52 3.32
CA LYS A 49 0.51 5.69 2.16
C LYS A 49 1.99 5.55 2.55
N ARG A 50 2.44 6.26 3.59
CA ARG A 50 3.82 6.14 4.10
C ARG A 50 4.14 4.76 4.66
N GLY A 51 3.28 4.24 5.54
CA GLY A 51 3.53 2.96 6.21
C GLY A 51 3.69 1.78 5.25
N ARG A 52 2.99 1.80 4.10
CA ARG A 52 3.10 0.77 3.06
C ARG A 52 4.39 0.80 2.25
N MET A 53 5.17 1.88 2.35
CA MET A 53 6.43 2.01 1.62
C MET A 53 7.58 1.34 2.37
N VAL A 54 7.52 1.35 3.71
CA VAL A 54 8.58 0.87 4.59
C VAL A 54 8.81 -0.64 4.40
N ASN A 55 10.07 -1.03 4.23
CA ASN A 55 10.54 -2.39 3.95
C ASN A 55 9.95 -3.04 2.68
N ARG A 56 9.38 -2.24 1.77
CA ARG A 56 8.83 -2.74 0.52
C ARG A 56 9.89 -2.69 -0.58
N ALA A 57 10.20 -3.86 -1.15
CA ALA A 57 11.22 -4.03 -2.22
C ALA A 57 10.60 -4.37 -3.60
N PHE A 58 9.35 -4.02 -3.83
CA PHE A 58 8.63 -4.32 -5.07
C PHE A 58 7.54 -3.28 -5.39
N GLY A 59 7.10 -3.23 -6.64
CA GLY A 59 6.14 -2.24 -7.15
C GLY A 59 6.83 -0.99 -7.69
N GLU A 60 6.12 0.13 -7.81
CA GLU A 60 6.70 1.39 -8.29
C GLU A 60 7.85 1.86 -7.40
N PRO A 61 9.03 2.24 -7.93
CA PRO A 61 10.17 2.68 -7.14
C PRO A 61 9.86 3.82 -6.16
N ALA A 62 8.99 4.77 -6.56
CA ALA A 62 8.51 5.86 -5.70
C ALA A 62 7.67 5.40 -4.49
N THR A 63 7.28 4.12 -4.46
CA THR A 63 6.54 3.51 -3.35
C THR A 63 7.39 2.53 -2.53
N GLN A 64 8.69 2.43 -2.83
CA GLN A 64 9.63 1.54 -2.17
C GLN A 64 10.57 2.33 -1.26
N LEU A 65 10.55 2.02 0.03
CA LEU A 65 11.52 2.50 1.02
C LEU A 65 12.07 1.29 1.76
N HIS A 66 13.25 0.80 1.35
CA HIS A 66 13.79 -0.48 1.85
C HIS A 66 14.04 -0.48 3.36
N GLU A 67 14.47 0.65 3.91
CA GLU A 67 14.68 0.84 5.34
C GLU A 67 14.22 2.24 5.74
N ARG A 68 13.77 2.38 6.99
CA ARG A 68 13.39 3.67 7.57
C ARG A 68 14.09 3.84 8.92
N HIS A 69 14.94 4.85 9.01
CA HIS A 69 15.68 5.25 10.20
C HIS A 69 15.38 6.71 10.61
N ASP A 70 14.88 7.54 9.70
CA ASP A 70 14.42 8.91 9.96
C ASP A 70 13.06 9.21 9.27
N ALA A 71 12.41 10.33 9.60
CA ALA A 71 11.26 10.83 8.86
C ALA A 71 11.66 11.41 7.49
N SER A 72 12.86 11.98 7.34
CA SER A 72 13.32 12.53 6.06
C SER A 72 13.55 11.46 4.98
N ASP A 73 13.63 10.18 5.35
CA ASP A 73 13.83 9.07 4.42
C ASP A 73 12.78 9.00 3.31
N PHE A 74 11.55 9.47 3.58
CA PHE A 74 10.49 9.53 2.57
C PHE A 74 10.76 10.57 1.47
N ASP A 75 11.60 11.55 1.73
CA ASP A 75 11.92 12.64 0.81
C ASP A 75 13.20 12.36 0.01
N THR A 76 14.13 11.58 0.56
CA THR A 76 15.48 11.37 -0.01
C THR A 76 15.81 9.92 -0.35
N ASN A 77 15.22 8.93 0.34
CA ASN A 77 15.71 7.54 0.34
C ASN A 77 14.75 6.53 -0.31
N THR A 78 13.71 7.01 -1.01
CA THR A 78 12.88 6.13 -1.85
C THR A 78 13.65 5.69 -3.09
N GLN A 79 13.33 4.50 -3.63
CA GLN A 79 14.15 3.89 -4.69
C GLN A 79 14.17 4.70 -6.00
N ASP A 80 13.14 5.49 -6.29
CA ASP A 80 13.15 6.44 -7.43
C ASP A 80 14.17 7.57 -7.25
N ARG A 81 14.42 8.02 -6.01
CA ARG A 81 15.39 9.09 -5.71
C ARG A 81 16.82 8.57 -5.78
N LEU A 82 17.06 7.39 -5.22
CA LEU A 82 18.39 6.76 -5.25
C LEU A 82 18.82 6.33 -6.66
N ALA A 83 17.88 6.00 -7.54
CA ALA A 83 18.19 5.62 -8.93
C ALA A 83 18.43 6.84 -9.86
N ALA A 84 18.11 8.05 -9.40
CA ALA A 84 18.31 9.29 -10.15
C ALA A 84 19.67 9.96 -9.88
N GLU A 85 20.42 9.46 -8.88
CA GLU A 85 21.81 9.82 -8.57
C GLU A 85 22.79 8.93 -9.34
#